data_AF-A0A7W2SWF3-F1
#
_entry.id   AF-A0A7W2SWF3-F1
#
_cell.length_a   1.000
_cell.length_b   1.000
_cell.length_c   1.000
_cell.angle_alpha   90.00
_cell.angle_beta   90.00
_cell.angle_gamma   90.00
#
_symmetry.space_group_name_H-M   'P 1'
#
loop_
_entity.id
_entity.type
_entity.pdbx_description
1 polymer ?
#
loop_
_entity_poly.entity_id
_entity_poly.type
_entity_poly.pdbx_seq_one_letter_code
_entity_poly.pdbx_strand_id
1 'polypeptide(L)'
;MQEIIEQIIDYLKGIWLKRRFIIISTWLICPLAWVYIAQLDNVYESEARIYVDTQSILGPLLKGLTVKTNPETQIRLMIKTLLSRPNLERITRMTDLDVQATTPAAYESLIDRLKSNITIRKTGGRADNIFTISYLDKDPEMAKNVVNSALTVFIENTLGENRNDSNSAQKFLDTQIKDYENRLLASESRLTDFKQKYSDVLPGQYGGYYQKLNLVKEQLKVIDLSLRELETQLKSAKAQLSSSPSSGGNAQNNIKNSYSIQTTYDDRIAELEANLDSLQLRYTEMHPDVKEVKRRLAHLNNKRSEEIDEYLSSTKNDDGSKLLSSQNPVIQQLQIQVNQLENQVASTTVRANDYRRQVKELESKIHILPEIEAELTSLNRGYNITKEKYEQLLNRKETALLAQQANETTNPIQFKVIDPPRAPTAPVGPKRMLFLVGSTVFAFGVGVGLSLLFSQVNPVVTSSSQVAKITGIPVFGVVSATENLGLQRWHKRKTLIFIISNCVLFIMLAFFMLYAIAPNVILAPIRGIL
;
A
#
# COMPACT_ATOMS: atom_id res chain seq x y z
N MET A 1 -1.14 -49.94 -64.57
CA MET A 1 -1.48 -48.56 -65.02
C MET A 1 -2.47 -48.58 -66.18
N GLN A 2 -2.18 -49.30 -67.27
CA GLN A 2 -3.06 -49.35 -68.44
C GLN A 2 -4.44 -49.99 -68.16
N GLU A 3 -4.50 -51.03 -67.32
CA GLU A 3 -5.75 -51.67 -66.90
C GLU A 3 -6.67 -50.75 -66.09
N ILE A 4 -6.11 -49.92 -65.22
CA ILE A 4 -6.86 -48.95 -64.40
C ILE A 4 -7.46 -47.86 -65.31
N ILE A 5 -6.69 -47.39 -66.30
CA ILE A 5 -7.17 -46.42 -67.28
C ILE A 5 -8.31 -47.01 -68.12
N GLU A 6 -8.17 -48.26 -68.58
CA GLU A 6 -9.21 -48.97 -69.33
C GLU A 6 -10.49 -49.11 -68.50
N GLN A 7 -10.37 -49.45 -67.22
CA GLN A 7 -11.50 -49.59 -66.30
C GLN A 7 -12.21 -48.25 -66.04
N ILE A 8 -11.46 -47.15 -65.87
CA ILE A 8 -12.03 -45.79 -65.73
C ILE A 8 -12.77 -45.38 -67.00
N ILE A 9 -12.20 -45.65 -68.18
CA ILE A 9 -12.83 -45.36 -69.47
C ILE A 9 -14.14 -46.15 -69.62
N ASP A 10 -14.17 -47.41 -69.18
CA ASP A 10 -15.37 -48.24 -69.24
C ASP A 10 -16.48 -47.73 -68.30
N TYR A 11 -16.13 -47.28 -67.09
CA TYR A 11 -17.09 -46.61 -66.20
C TYR A 11 -17.61 -45.29 -66.81
N LEU A 12 -16.75 -44.47 -67.41
CA LEU A 12 -17.16 -43.23 -68.08
C LEU A 12 -18.08 -43.51 -69.27
N LYS A 13 -17.82 -44.54 -70.06
CA LYS A 13 -18.71 -44.99 -71.15
C LYS A 13 -20.05 -45.48 -70.62
N GLY A 14 -20.06 -46.22 -69.52
CA GLY A 14 -21.28 -46.65 -68.83
C GLY A 14 -22.14 -45.48 -68.36
N ILE A 15 -21.52 -44.50 -67.71
CA ILE A 15 -22.16 -43.23 -67.30
C ILE A 15 -22.72 -42.48 -68.52
N TRP A 16 -21.98 -42.44 -69.64
CA TRP A 16 -22.41 -41.77 -70.87
C TRP A 16 -23.62 -42.46 -71.54
N LEU A 17 -23.69 -43.79 -71.49
CA LEU A 17 -24.83 -44.56 -71.98
C LEU A 17 -26.09 -44.30 -71.16
N LYS A 18 -25.95 -44.16 -69.84
CA LYS A 18 -27.04 -43.91 -68.90
C LYS A 18 -27.25 -42.43 -68.55
N ARG A 19 -26.67 -41.50 -69.34
CA ARG A 19 -26.74 -40.03 -69.15
C ARG A 19 -28.14 -39.42 -68.93
N ARG A 20 -29.21 -40.13 -69.28
CA ARG A 20 -30.59 -39.70 -68.96
C ARG A 20 -30.80 -39.48 -67.46
N PHE A 21 -30.14 -40.25 -66.60
CA PHE A 21 -30.26 -40.08 -65.14
C PHE A 21 -29.57 -38.81 -64.64
N ILE A 22 -28.49 -38.39 -65.31
CA ILE A 22 -27.88 -37.07 -65.07
C ILE A 22 -28.89 -35.97 -65.41
N ILE A 23 -29.54 -36.06 -66.57
CA ILE A 23 -30.56 -35.07 -66.97
C ILE A 23 -31.71 -35.01 -65.96
N ILE A 24 -32.28 -36.17 -65.60
CA ILE A 24 -33.44 -36.25 -64.68
C ILE A 24 -33.08 -35.68 -63.31
N SER A 25 -31.92 -36.08 -62.76
CA SER A 25 -31.45 -35.59 -61.46
C SER A 25 -31.24 -34.07 -61.47
N THR A 26 -30.54 -33.54 -62.47
CA THR A 26 -30.26 -32.11 -62.55
C THR A 26 -31.52 -31.28 -62.80
N TRP A 27 -32.47 -31.75 -63.62
CA TRP A 27 -33.74 -31.05 -63.85
C TRP A 27 -34.71 -31.12 -62.67
N LEU A 28 -34.60 -32.12 -61.82
CA LEU A 28 -35.43 -32.21 -60.63
C LEU A 28 -34.86 -31.35 -59.50
N ILE A 29 -33.54 -31.43 -59.27
CA ILE A 29 -32.90 -30.80 -58.11
C ILE A 29 -32.59 -29.32 -58.36
N CYS A 30 -32.05 -28.93 -59.52
CA CYS A 30 -31.60 -27.56 -59.74
C CYS A 30 -32.73 -26.52 -59.71
N PRO A 31 -33.85 -26.67 -60.45
CA PRO A 31 -34.92 -25.68 -60.42
C PRO A 31 -35.54 -25.54 -59.04
N LEU A 32 -35.74 -26.65 -58.32
CA LEU A 32 -36.24 -26.62 -56.94
C LEU A 32 -35.28 -25.88 -56.00
N ALA A 33 -33.97 -26.18 -56.08
CA ALA A 33 -32.97 -25.52 -55.27
C ALA A 33 -32.85 -24.02 -55.59
N TRP A 34 -32.88 -23.64 -56.87
CA TRP A 34 -32.80 -22.24 -57.28
C TRP A 34 -34.00 -21.41 -56.82
N VAL A 35 -35.22 -21.96 -56.93
CA VAL A 35 -36.43 -21.33 -56.40
C VAL A 35 -36.34 -21.14 -54.89
N TYR A 36 -35.89 -22.16 -54.16
CA TYR A 36 -35.72 -22.07 -52.71
C TYR A 36 -34.68 -21.01 -52.31
N ILE A 37 -33.52 -20.98 -52.99
CA ILE A 37 -32.47 -19.98 -52.74
C ILE A 37 -32.95 -18.56 -53.07
N ALA A 38 -33.79 -18.40 -54.09
CA ALA A 38 -34.37 -17.11 -54.47
C ALA A 38 -35.38 -16.58 -53.43
N GLN A 39 -36.04 -17.46 -52.68
CA GLN A 39 -36.99 -17.10 -51.61
C GLN A 39 -36.33 -16.74 -50.27
N LEU A 40 -35.03 -16.99 -50.10
CA LEU A 40 -34.34 -16.64 -48.85
C LEU A 40 -34.30 -15.12 -48.66
N ASP A 41 -34.72 -14.68 -47.47
CA ASP A 41 -34.74 -13.27 -47.09
C ASP A 41 -33.34 -12.64 -47.19
N ASN A 42 -33.32 -11.38 -47.62
CA ASN A 42 -32.12 -10.56 -47.61
C ASN A 42 -31.77 -10.17 -46.18
N VAL A 43 -30.49 -10.24 -45.84
CA VAL A 43 -29.95 -9.79 -44.55
C VAL A 43 -28.97 -8.65 -44.78
N TYR A 44 -29.14 -7.60 -44.01
CA TYR A 44 -28.42 -6.34 -44.07
C TYR A 44 -27.53 -6.21 -42.84
N GLU A 45 -26.27 -5.84 -43.04
CA GLU A 45 -25.32 -5.57 -41.96
C GLU A 45 -25.13 -4.06 -41.83
N SER A 46 -25.38 -3.52 -40.64
CA SER A 46 -24.91 -2.17 -40.29
C SER A 46 -23.68 -2.29 -39.41
N GLU A 47 -22.69 -1.43 -39.64
CA GLU A 47 -21.45 -1.39 -38.87
C GLU A 47 -21.15 0.03 -38.38
N ALA A 48 -20.56 0.14 -37.19
CA ALA A 48 -20.00 1.37 -36.66
C ALA A 48 -18.57 1.13 -36.20
N ARG A 49 -17.66 2.05 -36.56
CA ARG A 49 -16.23 1.95 -36.23
C ARG A 49 -15.86 2.98 -35.17
N ILE A 50 -15.27 2.51 -34.09
CA ILE A 50 -14.90 3.31 -32.92
C ILE A 50 -13.39 3.19 -32.71
N TYR A 51 -12.70 4.33 -32.66
CA TYR A 51 -11.32 4.41 -32.19
C TYR A 51 -11.30 4.60 -30.68
N VAL A 52 -10.52 3.79 -30.00
CA VAL A 52 -10.32 3.85 -28.55
C VAL A 52 -8.95 4.44 -28.29
N ASP A 53 -8.92 5.72 -27.93
CA ASP A 53 -7.67 6.35 -27.53
C ASP A 53 -7.31 5.91 -26.10
N THR A 54 -6.23 5.13 -25.98
CA THR A 54 -5.72 4.62 -24.70
C THR A 54 -4.54 5.46 -24.18
N GLN A 55 -4.11 6.50 -24.90
CA GLN A 55 -2.94 7.30 -24.55
C GLN A 55 -3.37 8.62 -23.93
N SER A 56 -3.54 8.64 -22.61
CA SER A 56 -3.70 9.90 -21.87
C SER A 56 -2.37 10.67 -21.85
N ILE A 57 -2.40 11.95 -22.24
CA ILE A 57 -1.25 12.88 -22.20
C ILE A 57 -0.69 13.03 -20.77
N LEU A 58 -1.56 12.91 -19.77
CA LEU A 58 -1.20 12.95 -18.33
C LEU A 58 -0.76 11.58 -17.79
N GLY A 59 -0.88 10.51 -18.59
CA GLY A 59 -0.56 9.14 -18.20
C GLY A 59 0.87 8.88 -17.71
N PRO A 60 1.91 9.58 -18.21
CA PRO A 60 3.26 9.55 -17.66
C PRO A 60 3.39 10.29 -16.33
N LEU A 61 2.64 11.40 -16.15
CA LEU A 61 2.68 12.24 -14.95
C LEU A 61 1.91 11.61 -13.77
N LEU A 62 0.95 10.73 -14.07
CA LEU A 62 0.18 9.96 -13.08
C LEU A 62 0.77 8.55 -12.83
N LYS A 63 1.93 8.24 -13.43
CA LYS A 63 2.57 6.91 -13.34
C LYS A 63 3.13 6.68 -11.93
N GLY A 64 2.50 5.79 -11.18
CA GLY A 64 2.85 5.45 -9.79
C GLY A 64 1.87 5.99 -8.73
N LEU A 65 0.92 6.83 -9.13
CA LEU A 65 -0.12 7.39 -8.25
C LEU A 65 -1.44 6.60 -8.29
N THR A 66 -1.62 5.70 -9.26
CA THR A 66 -2.84 4.89 -9.46
C THR A 66 -2.52 3.44 -9.76
N VAL A 67 -3.41 2.53 -9.36
CA VAL A 67 -3.35 1.11 -9.76
C VAL A 67 -3.75 1.04 -11.23
N LYS A 68 -2.79 0.81 -12.13
CA LYS A 68 -3.06 0.70 -13.57
C LYS A 68 -3.71 -0.65 -13.88
N THR A 69 -5.03 -0.65 -14.11
CA THR A 69 -5.70 -1.75 -14.80
C THR A 69 -5.22 -1.77 -16.26
N ASN A 70 -4.92 -2.96 -16.80
CA ASN A 70 -4.50 -3.09 -18.19
C ASN A 70 -5.64 -2.63 -19.13
N PRO A 71 -5.42 -1.65 -20.03
CA PRO A 71 -6.45 -1.12 -20.91
C PRO A 71 -7.11 -2.20 -21.78
N GLU A 72 -6.35 -3.23 -22.19
CA GLU A 72 -6.92 -4.36 -22.96
C GLU A 72 -7.93 -5.17 -22.14
N THR A 73 -7.70 -5.32 -20.83
CA THR A 73 -8.62 -6.03 -19.93
C THR A 73 -9.88 -5.20 -19.71
N GLN A 74 -9.73 -3.89 -19.52
CA GLN A 74 -10.86 -2.98 -19.37
C GLN A 74 -11.75 -2.98 -20.62
N ILE A 75 -11.17 -2.90 -21.82
CA ILE A 75 -11.94 -2.97 -23.07
C ILE A 75 -12.69 -4.31 -23.22
N ARG A 76 -12.06 -5.43 -22.87
CA ARG A 76 -12.72 -6.75 -22.89
C ARG A 76 -13.91 -6.80 -21.93
N LEU A 77 -13.76 -6.25 -20.72
CA LEU A 77 -14.84 -6.17 -19.75
C LEU A 77 -15.96 -5.29 -20.27
N MET A 78 -15.65 -4.12 -20.84
CA MET A 78 -16.64 -3.24 -21.45
C MET A 78 -17.43 -3.89 -22.58
N ILE A 79 -16.76 -4.66 -23.45
CA ILE A 79 -17.43 -5.45 -24.51
C ILE A 79 -18.40 -6.46 -23.89
N LYS A 80 -17.98 -7.15 -22.82
CA LYS A 80 -18.84 -8.10 -22.11
C LYS A 80 -20.01 -7.41 -21.41
N THR A 81 -19.78 -6.21 -20.87
CA THR A 81 -20.81 -5.38 -20.23
C THR A 81 -21.82 -4.86 -21.25
N LEU A 82 -21.42 -4.48 -22.47
CA LEU A 82 -22.37 -4.04 -23.50
C LEU A 82 -23.39 -5.15 -23.85
N LEU A 83 -22.94 -6.40 -23.93
CA LEU A 83 -23.79 -7.57 -24.20
C LEU A 83 -24.51 -8.10 -22.94
N SER A 84 -24.51 -7.34 -21.84
CA SER A 84 -25.25 -7.69 -20.63
C SER A 84 -26.75 -7.41 -20.79
N ARG A 85 -27.58 -8.17 -20.07
CA ARG A 85 -29.04 -8.09 -20.16
C ARG A 85 -29.59 -6.65 -19.95
N PRO A 86 -29.18 -5.89 -18.92
CA PRO A 86 -29.70 -4.52 -18.72
C PRO A 86 -29.40 -3.58 -19.88
N ASN A 87 -28.25 -3.75 -20.53
CA ASN A 87 -27.86 -2.93 -21.68
C ASN A 87 -28.60 -3.35 -22.95
N LEU A 88 -28.83 -4.64 -23.15
CA LEU A 88 -29.67 -5.13 -24.25
C LEU A 88 -31.13 -4.67 -24.10
N GLU A 89 -31.70 -4.73 -22.89
CA GLU A 89 -33.03 -4.18 -22.62
C GLU A 89 -33.10 -2.68 -22.95
N ARG A 90 -32.06 -1.92 -22.60
CA ARG A 90 -31.98 -0.50 -22.93
C ARG A 90 -31.93 -0.26 -24.44
N ILE A 91 -31.15 -1.04 -25.18
CA ILE A 91 -31.09 -1.00 -26.64
C ILE A 91 -32.46 -1.34 -27.25
N THR A 92 -33.19 -2.34 -26.72
CA THR A 92 -34.53 -2.68 -27.22
C THR A 92 -35.53 -1.54 -27.09
N ARG A 93 -35.49 -0.82 -25.97
CA ARG A 93 -36.37 0.34 -25.73
C ARG A 93 -36.02 1.55 -26.58
N MET A 94 -34.73 1.76 -26.88
CA MET A 94 -34.29 2.87 -27.75
C MET A 94 -34.64 2.66 -29.23
N THR A 95 -34.93 1.42 -29.62
CA THR A 95 -35.22 1.02 -31.00
C THR A 95 -36.66 0.58 -31.22
N ASP A 96 -37.51 0.70 -30.19
CA ASP A 96 -38.91 0.27 -30.18
C ASP A 96 -39.11 -1.21 -30.58
N LEU A 97 -38.08 -2.04 -30.40
CA LEU A 97 -38.12 -3.49 -30.66
C LEU A 97 -38.94 -4.24 -29.61
N ASP A 98 -39.06 -3.67 -28.40
CA ASP A 98 -39.90 -4.18 -27.32
C ASP A 98 -41.39 -4.17 -27.68
N VAL A 99 -41.84 -3.21 -28.49
CA VAL A 99 -43.22 -3.12 -29.00
C VAL A 99 -43.59 -4.35 -29.84
N GLN A 100 -42.62 -5.00 -30.49
CA GLN A 100 -42.86 -6.20 -31.29
C GLN A 100 -43.05 -7.46 -30.44
N ALA A 101 -42.65 -7.44 -29.16
CA ALA A 101 -42.69 -8.58 -28.27
C ALA A 101 -43.87 -8.51 -27.29
N THR A 102 -45.01 -9.12 -27.67
CA THR A 102 -46.25 -9.08 -26.86
C THR A 102 -46.24 -10.03 -25.65
N THR A 103 -45.28 -10.96 -25.57
CA THR A 103 -45.19 -11.94 -24.47
C THR A 103 -43.81 -11.93 -23.82
N PRO A 104 -43.69 -12.26 -22.51
CA PRO A 104 -42.39 -12.34 -21.84
C PRO A 104 -41.41 -13.32 -22.51
N ALA A 105 -41.92 -14.45 -23.03
CA ALA A 105 -41.09 -15.42 -23.75
C ALA A 105 -40.59 -14.88 -25.09
N ALA A 106 -41.42 -14.13 -25.83
CA ALA A 106 -41.01 -13.47 -27.06
C ALA A 106 -39.94 -12.41 -26.76
N TYR A 107 -40.09 -11.66 -25.67
CA TYR A 107 -39.10 -10.66 -25.25
C TYR A 107 -37.74 -11.29 -24.93
N GLU A 108 -37.72 -12.39 -24.18
CA GLU A 108 -36.46 -13.10 -23.87
C GLU A 108 -35.77 -13.61 -25.13
N SER A 109 -36.53 -14.19 -26.07
CA SER A 109 -35.99 -14.64 -27.36
C SER A 109 -35.42 -13.49 -28.21
N LEU A 110 -35.96 -12.27 -28.05
CA LEU A 110 -35.48 -11.07 -28.72
C LEU A 110 -34.14 -10.63 -28.13
N ILE A 111 -34.02 -10.61 -26.80
CA ILE A 111 -32.76 -10.30 -26.10
C ILE A 111 -31.67 -11.31 -26.49
N ASP A 112 -31.98 -12.60 -26.50
CA ASP A 112 -31.03 -13.65 -26.93
C ASP A 112 -30.59 -13.47 -28.38
N ARG A 113 -31.52 -13.09 -29.28
CA ARG A 113 -31.21 -12.78 -30.68
C ARG A 113 -30.32 -11.55 -30.81
N LEU A 114 -30.57 -10.48 -30.05
CA LEU A 114 -29.71 -9.31 -30.03
C LEU A 114 -28.31 -9.68 -29.57
N LYS A 115 -28.21 -10.47 -28.50
CA LYS A 115 -26.92 -10.95 -27.97
C LYS A 115 -26.14 -11.79 -28.98
N SER A 116 -26.81 -12.64 -29.76
CA SER A 116 -26.15 -13.48 -30.77
C SER A 116 -25.76 -12.72 -32.03
N ASN A 117 -26.56 -11.71 -32.42
CA ASN A 117 -26.39 -11.01 -33.70
C ASN A 117 -25.54 -9.74 -33.58
N ILE A 118 -25.44 -9.13 -32.39
CA ILE A 118 -24.50 -8.04 -32.15
C ILE A 118 -23.10 -8.63 -32.02
N THR A 119 -22.23 -8.31 -32.96
CA THR A 119 -20.83 -8.76 -32.92
C THR A 119 -19.90 -7.58 -32.79
N ILE A 120 -18.90 -7.70 -31.91
CA ILE A 120 -17.87 -6.69 -31.71
C ILE A 120 -16.53 -7.31 -32.04
N ARG A 121 -15.83 -6.72 -33.00
CA ARG A 121 -14.53 -7.22 -33.47
C ARG A 121 -13.50 -6.09 -33.43
N LYS A 122 -12.26 -6.42 -33.05
CA LYS A 122 -11.13 -5.51 -33.23
C LYS A 122 -10.73 -5.52 -34.71
N THR A 123 -10.74 -4.37 -35.36
CA THR A 123 -10.50 -4.22 -36.80
C THR A 123 -9.26 -3.37 -37.01
N GLY A 124 -8.12 -3.96 -37.39
CA GLY A 124 -6.86 -3.22 -37.59
C GLY A 124 -5.63 -4.03 -37.18
N GLY A 125 -4.44 -3.43 -37.28
CA GLY A 125 -3.19 -4.05 -36.80
C GLY A 125 -3.18 -4.21 -35.28
N ARG A 126 -2.18 -4.93 -34.73
CA ARG A 126 -2.05 -5.09 -33.25
C ARG A 126 -2.00 -3.74 -32.51
N ALA A 127 -1.48 -2.70 -33.16
CA ALA A 127 -1.35 -1.34 -32.62
C ALA A 127 -2.60 -0.46 -32.80
N ASP A 128 -3.53 -0.84 -33.68
CA ASP A 128 -4.71 -0.01 -33.96
C ASP A 128 -5.83 -0.40 -32.99
N ASN A 129 -6.23 0.51 -32.12
CA ASN A 129 -7.32 0.30 -31.16
C ASN A 129 -8.69 0.64 -31.75
N ILE A 130 -8.98 0.08 -32.93
CA ILE A 130 -10.26 0.27 -33.63
C ILE A 130 -11.16 -0.94 -33.40
N PHE A 131 -12.39 -0.67 -33.00
CA PHE A 131 -13.42 -1.68 -32.77
C PHE A 131 -14.60 -1.43 -33.71
N THR A 132 -15.08 -2.50 -34.32
CA THR A 132 -16.25 -2.49 -35.18
C THR A 132 -17.37 -3.21 -34.46
N ILE A 133 -18.48 -2.51 -34.25
CA ILE A 133 -19.74 -3.07 -33.79
C ILE A 133 -20.60 -3.30 -35.01
N SER A 134 -21.04 -4.53 -35.25
CA SER A 134 -21.96 -4.85 -36.35
C SER A 134 -23.19 -5.62 -35.88
N TYR A 135 -24.28 -5.42 -36.59
CA TYR A 135 -25.55 -6.11 -36.35
C TYR A 135 -26.22 -6.48 -37.67
N LEU A 136 -26.83 -7.66 -37.69
CA LEU A 136 -27.49 -8.26 -38.84
C LEU A 136 -29.00 -8.25 -38.63
N ASP A 137 -29.74 -7.61 -39.54
CA ASP A 137 -31.20 -7.59 -39.55
C ASP A 137 -31.77 -7.73 -40.97
N LYS A 138 -33.06 -8.03 -41.08
CA LYS A 138 -33.80 -8.02 -42.35
C LYS A 138 -34.14 -6.60 -42.80
N ASP A 139 -34.32 -5.67 -41.87
CA ASP A 139 -34.57 -4.27 -42.16
C ASP A 139 -33.27 -3.44 -42.04
N PRO A 140 -32.81 -2.78 -43.12
CA PRO A 140 -31.60 -1.96 -43.09
C PRO A 140 -31.68 -0.75 -42.13
N GLU A 141 -32.86 -0.15 -41.92
CA GLU A 141 -33.00 0.96 -40.96
C GLU A 141 -32.97 0.43 -39.52
N MET A 142 -33.63 -0.70 -39.24
CA MET A 142 -33.53 -1.35 -37.94
C MET A 142 -32.09 -1.73 -37.61
N ALA A 143 -31.35 -2.28 -38.57
CA ALA A 143 -29.95 -2.64 -38.37
C ALA A 143 -29.10 -1.44 -37.94
N LYS A 144 -29.28 -0.30 -38.62
CA LYS A 144 -28.64 0.97 -38.28
C LYS A 144 -29.05 1.48 -36.90
N ASN A 145 -30.33 1.46 -36.57
CA ASN A 145 -30.85 1.97 -35.30
C ASN A 145 -30.35 1.15 -34.10
N VAL A 146 -30.25 -0.18 -34.25
CA VAL A 146 -29.68 -1.07 -33.23
C VAL A 146 -28.20 -0.77 -33.01
N VAL A 147 -27.40 -0.64 -34.08
CA VAL A 147 -25.97 -0.31 -33.94
C VAL A 147 -25.78 1.08 -33.36
N ASN A 148 -26.60 2.06 -33.73
CA ASN A 148 -26.56 3.41 -33.18
C ASN A 148 -26.89 3.41 -31.68
N SER A 149 -27.94 2.70 -31.28
CA SER A 149 -28.32 2.57 -29.88
C SER A 149 -27.27 1.82 -29.07
N ALA A 150 -26.69 0.75 -29.63
CA ALA A 150 -25.58 0.03 -29.01
C ALA A 150 -24.35 0.93 -28.84
N LEU A 151 -24.02 1.76 -29.83
CA LEU A 151 -22.95 2.76 -29.76
C LEU A 151 -23.22 3.80 -28.66
N THR A 152 -24.44 4.35 -28.60
CA THR A 152 -24.83 5.31 -27.56
C THR A 152 -24.76 4.69 -26.16
N VAL A 153 -25.35 3.50 -25.96
CA VAL A 153 -25.30 2.79 -24.68
C VAL A 153 -23.86 2.45 -24.29
N PHE A 154 -23.02 2.07 -25.25
CA PHE A 154 -21.61 1.82 -25.01
C PHE A 154 -20.89 3.08 -24.51
N ILE A 155 -21.04 4.22 -25.19
CA ILE A 155 -20.39 5.47 -24.78
C ILE A 155 -20.93 5.93 -23.41
N GLU A 156 -22.24 5.94 -23.20
CA GLU A 156 -22.85 6.39 -21.95
C GLU A 156 -22.48 5.53 -20.74
N ASN A 157 -22.47 4.19 -20.90
CA ASN A 157 -22.11 3.30 -19.80
C ASN A 157 -20.65 3.52 -19.36
N THR A 158 -19.75 3.82 -20.31
CA THR A 158 -18.34 4.06 -20.00
C THR A 158 -18.10 5.36 -19.23
N LEU A 159 -18.90 6.40 -19.51
CA LEU A 159 -18.88 7.65 -18.76
C LEU A 159 -19.45 7.48 -17.34
N GLY A 160 -20.51 6.68 -17.19
CA GLY A 160 -21.18 6.45 -15.91
C GLY A 160 -20.40 5.54 -14.94
N GLU A 161 -19.85 4.42 -15.43
CA GLU A 161 -19.20 3.39 -14.60
C GLU A 161 -17.91 3.92 -13.96
N ASN A 162 -17.06 4.63 -14.72
CA ASN A 162 -15.84 5.24 -14.20
C ASN A 162 -16.11 6.28 -13.08
N ARG A 163 -17.24 7.00 -13.17
CA ARG A 163 -17.64 7.99 -12.17
C ARG A 163 -18.09 7.30 -10.87
N ASN A 164 -18.82 6.20 -10.98
CA ASN A 164 -19.31 5.44 -9.82
C ASN A 164 -18.16 4.78 -9.03
N ASP A 165 -17.17 4.21 -9.71
CA ASP A 165 -16.01 3.59 -9.06
C ASP A 165 -15.18 4.64 -8.30
N SER A 166 -14.95 5.80 -8.91
CA SER A 166 -14.21 6.92 -8.30
C SER A 166 -14.92 7.45 -7.06
N ASN A 167 -16.24 7.66 -7.14
CA ASN A 167 -17.06 8.11 -6.00
C ASN A 167 -17.05 7.09 -4.84
N SER A 168 -17.08 5.79 -5.16
CA SER A 168 -17.05 4.72 -4.16
C SER A 168 -15.71 4.66 -3.43
N ALA A 169 -14.60 4.79 -4.16
CA ALA A 169 -13.26 4.87 -3.58
C ALA A 169 -13.09 6.11 -2.68
N GLN A 170 -13.63 7.27 -3.08
CA GLN A 170 -13.62 8.48 -2.25
C GLN A 170 -14.41 8.30 -0.97
N LYS A 171 -15.63 7.77 -1.05
CA LYS A 171 -16.45 7.50 0.13
C LYS A 171 -15.77 6.54 1.09
N PHE A 172 -15.07 5.53 0.56
CA PHE A 172 -14.24 4.64 1.36
C PHE A 172 -13.09 5.40 2.05
N LEU A 173 -12.32 6.21 1.31
CA LEU A 173 -11.24 7.03 1.88
C LEU A 173 -11.75 8.00 2.95
N ASP A 174 -12.87 8.69 2.72
CA ASP A 174 -13.48 9.60 3.68
C ASP A 174 -13.87 8.88 4.97
N THR A 175 -14.46 7.70 4.85
CA THR A 175 -14.83 6.86 6.00
C THR A 175 -13.58 6.44 6.78
N GLN A 176 -12.51 6.04 6.08
CA GLN A 176 -11.24 5.66 6.71
C GLN A 176 -10.54 6.86 7.36
N ILE A 177 -10.50 8.02 6.70
CA ILE A 177 -9.90 9.24 7.25
C ILE A 177 -10.60 9.63 8.54
N LYS A 178 -11.93 9.60 8.58
CA LYS A 178 -12.71 9.91 9.79
C LYS A 178 -12.48 8.91 10.92
N ASP A 179 -12.33 7.62 10.60
CA ASP A 179 -11.95 6.61 11.61
C ASP A 179 -10.56 6.88 12.19
N TYR A 180 -9.57 7.12 11.32
CA TYR A 180 -8.20 7.42 11.75
C TYR A 180 -8.07 8.76 12.48
N GLU A 181 -8.87 9.76 12.13
CA GLU A 181 -8.99 11.03 12.85
C GLU A 181 -9.45 10.80 14.29
N ASN A 182 -10.53 10.04 14.48
CA ASN A 182 -11.02 9.69 15.82
C ASN A 182 -9.99 8.89 16.63
N ARG A 183 -9.28 7.96 15.99
CA ARG A 183 -8.20 7.19 16.62
C ARG A 183 -7.01 8.06 16.98
N LEU A 184 -6.68 9.04 16.15
CA LEU A 184 -5.62 10.02 16.39
C LEU A 184 -5.97 10.86 17.62
N LEU A 185 -7.17 11.45 17.65
CA LEU A 185 -7.66 12.23 18.80
C LEU A 185 -7.66 11.40 20.08
N ALA A 186 -8.10 10.14 20.03
CA ALA A 186 -8.04 9.24 21.17
C ALA A 186 -6.60 8.96 21.63
N SER A 187 -5.65 8.80 20.70
CA SER A 187 -4.24 8.61 21.04
C SER A 187 -3.58 9.87 21.60
N GLU A 188 -3.95 11.04 21.08
CA GLU A 188 -3.52 12.35 21.59
C GLU A 188 -4.04 12.59 22.99
N SER A 189 -5.32 12.30 23.26
CA SER A 189 -5.89 12.37 24.61
C SER A 189 -5.11 11.49 25.58
N ARG A 190 -4.92 10.19 25.25
CA ARG A 190 -4.15 9.28 26.13
C ARG A 190 -2.73 9.77 26.38
N LEU A 191 -2.05 10.27 25.35
CA LEU A 191 -0.70 10.81 25.50
C LEU A 191 -0.69 12.07 26.39
N THR A 192 -1.70 12.92 26.24
CA THR A 192 -1.87 14.14 27.04
C THR A 192 -2.18 13.81 28.49
N ASP A 193 -3.13 12.91 28.73
CA ASP A 193 -3.51 12.42 30.06
C ASP A 193 -2.30 11.77 30.76
N PHE A 194 -1.51 10.98 30.02
CA PHE A 194 -0.27 10.39 30.54
C PHE A 194 0.76 11.46 30.90
N LYS A 195 1.00 12.44 30.03
CA LYS A 195 1.93 13.55 30.29
C LYS A 195 1.49 14.42 31.48
N GLN A 196 0.20 14.64 31.64
CA GLN A 196 -0.35 15.36 32.80
C GLN A 196 -0.18 14.55 34.09
N LYS A 197 -0.49 13.24 34.06
CA LYS A 197 -0.37 12.36 35.23
C LYS A 197 1.07 12.22 35.73
N TYR A 198 2.05 12.23 34.83
CA TYR A 198 3.48 12.04 35.14
C TYR A 198 4.33 13.29 34.91
N SER A 199 3.72 14.49 34.93
CA SER A 199 4.41 15.77 34.65
C SER A 199 5.64 16.01 35.52
N ASP A 200 5.58 15.58 36.78
CA ASP A 200 6.65 15.77 37.77
C ASP A 200 7.83 14.81 37.57
N VAL A 201 7.61 13.71 36.84
CA VAL A 201 8.54 12.58 36.70
C VAL A 201 9.26 12.62 35.36
N LEU A 202 8.58 13.11 34.31
CA LEU A 202 9.09 13.15 32.95
C LEU A 202 10.30 14.12 32.83
N PRO A 203 11.34 13.74 32.07
CA PRO A 203 12.50 14.60 31.82
C PRO A 203 12.10 15.79 30.93
N GLY A 204 11.64 16.88 31.55
CA GLY A 204 11.44 18.18 30.91
C GLY A 204 12.65 19.11 31.06
N GLN A 205 12.45 20.41 30.73
CA GLN A 205 13.45 21.48 30.82
C GLN A 205 14.09 21.68 32.22
N TYR A 206 13.53 21.08 33.28
CA TYR A 206 13.94 21.28 34.67
C TYR A 206 14.77 20.15 35.28
N GLY A 207 15.19 19.15 34.47
CA GLY A 207 15.98 18.02 34.94
C GLY A 207 15.14 16.98 35.67
N GLY A 208 15.15 15.74 35.19
CA GLY A 208 14.32 14.66 35.73
C GLY A 208 14.72 14.23 37.15
N TYR A 209 13.97 13.26 37.70
CA TYR A 209 14.22 12.66 39.02
C TYR A 209 15.67 12.22 39.24
N TYR A 210 16.35 11.71 38.19
CA TYR A 210 17.77 11.35 38.24
C TYR A 210 18.68 12.52 38.57
N GLN A 211 18.43 13.70 37.98
CA GLN A 211 19.25 14.89 38.22
C GLN A 211 19.02 15.42 39.63
N LYS A 212 17.76 15.42 40.09
CA LYS A 212 17.42 15.75 41.48
C LYS A 212 18.06 14.78 42.48
N LEU A 213 18.03 13.46 42.20
CA LEU A 213 18.70 12.47 43.05
C LEU A 213 20.20 12.72 43.12
N ASN A 214 20.87 12.96 41.99
CA ASN A 214 22.31 13.22 41.98
C ASN A 214 22.67 14.48 42.77
N LEU A 215 21.87 15.54 42.67
CA LEU A 215 22.05 16.76 43.47
C LEU A 215 21.89 16.48 44.97
N VAL A 216 20.84 15.76 45.37
CA VAL A 216 20.58 15.41 46.78
C VAL A 216 21.64 14.44 47.32
N LYS A 217 22.12 13.48 46.51
CA LYS A 217 23.22 12.58 46.88
C LYS A 217 24.54 13.33 47.09
N GLU A 218 24.85 14.30 46.24
CA GLU A 218 26.05 15.11 46.41
C GLU A 218 25.96 15.98 47.66
N GLN A 219 24.79 16.58 47.93
CA GLN A 219 24.54 17.32 49.18
C GLN A 219 24.67 16.41 50.42
N LEU A 220 24.11 15.21 50.37
CA LEU A 220 24.25 14.21 51.44
C LEU A 220 25.72 13.86 51.68
N LYS A 221 26.49 13.63 50.62
CA LYS A 221 27.92 13.31 50.70
C LYS A 221 28.71 14.42 51.38
N VAL A 222 28.44 15.68 51.02
CA VAL A 222 29.07 16.86 51.65
C VAL A 222 28.74 16.91 53.14
N ILE A 223 27.49 16.64 53.53
CA ILE A 223 27.03 16.66 54.92
C ILE A 223 27.57 15.48 55.73
N ASP A 224 27.66 14.29 55.14
CA ASP A 224 28.25 13.12 55.81
C ASP A 224 29.75 13.33 56.07
N LEU A 225 30.46 13.99 55.14
CA LEU A 225 31.86 14.36 55.33
C LEU A 225 32.01 15.38 56.46
N SER A 226 31.19 16.44 56.49
CA SER A 226 31.24 17.44 57.55
C SER A 226 30.85 16.88 58.92
N LEU A 227 29.87 15.98 58.97
CA LEU A 227 29.50 15.26 60.19
C LEU A 227 30.70 14.46 60.72
N ARG A 228 31.41 13.76 59.85
CA ARG A 228 32.57 12.93 60.22
C ARG A 228 33.76 13.77 60.70
N GLU A 229 33.95 14.94 60.12
CA GLU A 229 34.91 15.94 60.59
C GLU A 229 34.55 16.43 61.99
N LEU A 230 33.30 16.85 62.21
CA LEU A 230 32.81 17.31 63.50
C LEU A 230 32.87 16.23 64.58
N GLU A 231 32.54 14.98 64.25
CA GLU A 231 32.69 13.82 65.16
C GLU A 231 34.16 13.60 65.55
N THR A 232 35.08 13.78 64.61
CA THR A 232 36.52 13.67 64.86
C THR A 232 37.01 14.79 65.78
N GLN A 233 36.58 16.03 65.53
CA GLN A 233 36.88 17.19 66.38
C GLN A 233 36.27 17.06 67.79
N LEU A 234 35.05 16.55 67.89
CA LEU A 234 34.39 16.27 69.16
C LEU A 234 35.15 15.18 69.92
N LYS A 235 35.57 14.10 69.24
CA LYS A 235 36.34 13.02 69.86
C LYS A 235 37.68 13.51 70.39
N SER A 236 38.40 14.36 69.66
CA SER A 236 39.66 14.95 70.13
C SER A 236 39.44 15.93 71.28
N ALA A 237 38.40 16.78 71.22
CA ALA A 237 38.05 17.70 72.31
C ALA A 237 37.64 16.96 73.59
N LYS A 238 36.85 15.88 73.47
CA LYS A 238 36.52 15.00 74.61
C LYS A 238 37.76 14.30 75.17
N ALA A 239 38.66 13.82 74.31
CA ALA A 239 39.92 13.22 74.74
C ALA A 239 40.78 14.22 75.54
N GLN A 240 40.89 15.47 75.07
CA GLN A 240 41.60 16.56 75.76
C GLN A 240 40.95 16.94 77.11
N LEU A 241 39.62 16.93 77.19
CA LEU A 241 38.88 17.13 78.44
C LEU A 241 39.15 16.00 79.44
N SER A 242 39.22 14.75 78.97
CA SER A 242 39.52 13.57 79.80
C SER A 242 41.00 13.41 80.16
N SER A 243 41.91 13.96 79.35
CA SER A 243 43.36 13.93 79.59
C SER A 243 43.87 15.16 80.36
N SER A 244 43.00 16.13 80.68
CA SER A 244 43.33 17.16 81.66
C SER A 244 43.55 16.46 83.01
N PRO A 245 44.77 16.49 83.57
CA PRO A 245 45.02 15.83 84.83
C PRO A 245 44.18 16.55 85.88
N SER A 246 43.24 15.82 86.49
CA SER A 246 42.84 16.13 87.85
C SER A 246 44.13 16.20 88.67
N SER A 247 44.53 17.40 89.09
CA SER A 247 45.60 17.60 90.08
C SER A 247 45.21 16.88 91.36
N GLY A 248 45.58 15.61 91.44
CA GLY A 248 45.15 14.67 92.46
C GLY A 248 45.94 13.39 92.30
N GLY A 249 47.25 13.47 92.58
CA GLY A 249 48.10 12.28 92.60
C GLY A 249 49.56 12.63 92.36
N ASN A 250 50.33 12.65 93.44
CA ASN A 250 51.79 12.77 93.50
C ASN A 250 52.53 12.14 92.30
N ALA A 251 53.27 12.97 91.57
CA ALA A 251 54.52 12.57 90.93
C ALA A 251 55.41 13.81 90.73
N GLN A 252 56.35 13.97 91.66
CA GLN A 252 57.69 14.53 91.46
C GLN A 252 57.95 15.15 90.08
N ASN A 253 57.67 16.44 89.95
CA ASN A 253 58.41 17.29 89.04
C ASN A 253 58.83 18.54 89.82
N ASN A 254 60.07 18.46 90.35
CA ASN A 254 60.82 19.58 90.91
C ASN A 254 61.16 20.57 89.80
N ILE A 255 60.17 21.27 89.29
CA ILE A 255 60.36 22.56 88.65
C ILE A 255 59.74 23.54 89.63
N LYS A 256 60.57 24.11 90.51
CA LYS A 256 60.21 25.28 91.30
C LYS A 256 59.97 26.44 90.34
N ASN A 257 58.81 26.47 89.70
CA ASN A 257 58.29 27.67 89.09
C ASN A 257 57.68 28.52 90.20
N SER A 258 58.53 29.27 90.91
CA SER A 258 58.11 30.37 91.80
C SER A 258 57.47 31.55 91.04
N TYR A 259 57.01 31.34 89.81
CA TYR A 259 56.59 32.38 88.85
C TYR A 259 55.10 32.30 88.51
N SER A 260 54.34 31.38 89.10
CA SER A 260 52.88 31.32 88.88
C SER A 260 52.06 32.11 89.88
N ILE A 261 52.69 32.81 90.83
CA ILE A 261 52.04 33.71 91.77
C ILE A 261 52.44 35.13 91.39
N GLN A 262 51.50 35.85 90.78
CA GLN A 262 51.70 37.24 90.37
C GLN A 262 51.36 38.15 91.56
N THR A 263 52.35 38.88 92.08
CA THR A 263 52.18 39.77 93.24
C THR A 263 52.06 41.23 92.83
N THR A 264 51.57 42.09 93.73
CA THR A 264 51.45 43.53 93.45
C THR A 264 52.80 44.24 93.25
N TYR A 265 53.91 43.59 93.63
CA TYR A 265 55.26 44.14 93.55
C TYR A 265 56.02 43.70 92.29
N ASP A 266 55.52 42.72 91.54
CA ASP A 266 56.25 42.11 90.40
C ASP A 266 56.57 43.14 89.30
N ASP A 267 55.62 43.99 88.93
CA ASP A 267 55.82 45.03 87.91
C ASP A 267 56.87 46.07 88.33
N ARG A 268 56.88 46.45 89.61
CA ARG A 268 57.84 47.42 90.17
C ARG A 268 59.24 46.84 90.33
N ILE A 269 59.35 45.55 90.62
CA ILE A 269 60.64 44.85 90.68
C ILE A 269 61.23 44.80 89.27
N ALA A 270 60.45 44.41 88.26
CA ALA A 270 60.91 44.38 86.87
C ALA A 270 61.37 45.76 86.37
N GLU A 271 60.66 46.83 86.73
CA GLU A 271 61.05 48.21 86.41
C GLU A 271 62.40 48.61 87.07
N LEU A 272 62.61 48.23 88.34
CA LEU A 272 63.86 48.53 89.04
C LEU A 272 65.02 47.64 88.59
N GLU A 273 64.78 46.40 88.17
CA GLU A 273 65.79 45.52 87.56
C GLU A 273 66.27 46.12 86.24
N ALA A 274 65.35 46.58 85.38
CA ALA A 274 65.71 47.28 84.15
C ALA A 274 66.48 48.59 84.41
N ASN A 275 66.12 49.33 85.47
CA ASN A 275 66.85 50.54 85.88
C ASN A 275 68.27 50.20 86.38
N LEU A 276 68.41 49.16 87.20
CA LEU A 276 69.69 48.65 87.66
C LEU A 276 70.61 48.29 86.48
N ASP A 277 70.09 47.52 85.51
CA ASP A 277 70.85 47.13 84.32
C ASP A 277 71.33 48.36 83.53
N SER A 278 70.46 49.38 83.42
CA SER A 278 70.82 50.65 82.75
C SER A 278 71.90 51.44 83.49
N LEU A 279 71.89 51.42 84.82
CA LEU A 279 72.88 52.09 85.67
C LEU A 279 74.21 51.32 85.68
N GLN A 280 74.17 49.99 85.67
CA GLN A 280 75.37 49.14 85.63
C GLN A 280 76.13 49.22 84.29
N LEU A 281 75.46 49.63 83.21
CA LEU A 281 76.12 49.95 81.93
C LEU A 281 76.98 51.23 82.00
N ARG A 282 76.72 52.13 82.95
CA ARG A 282 77.38 53.45 83.05
C ARG A 282 78.23 53.64 84.31
N TYR A 283 77.87 52.95 85.39
CA TYR A 283 78.46 53.11 86.70
C TYR A 283 78.92 51.76 87.24
N THR A 284 80.04 51.76 87.98
CA THR A 284 80.51 50.57 88.69
C THR A 284 79.67 50.31 89.93
N GLU A 285 79.72 49.08 90.47
CA GLU A 285 78.86 48.63 91.58
C GLU A 285 78.98 49.45 92.88
N MET A 286 80.03 50.27 93.00
CA MET A 286 80.29 51.15 94.15
C MET A 286 79.60 52.52 94.06
N HIS A 287 78.93 52.83 92.94
CA HIS A 287 78.27 54.13 92.76
C HIS A 287 77.06 54.27 93.70
N PRO A 288 76.84 55.45 94.33
CA PRO A 288 75.75 55.67 95.28
C PRO A 288 74.38 55.28 94.72
N ASP A 289 74.12 55.60 93.46
CA ASP A 289 72.82 55.34 92.80
C ASP A 289 72.56 53.86 92.54
N VAL A 290 73.59 53.08 92.16
CA VAL A 290 73.46 51.62 91.99
C VAL A 290 73.17 50.95 93.33
N LYS A 291 73.79 51.44 94.40
CA LYS A 291 73.54 50.97 95.77
C LYS A 291 72.12 51.28 96.23
N GLU A 292 71.60 52.44 95.86
CA GLU A 292 70.24 52.89 96.19
C GLU A 292 69.19 51.99 95.52
N VAL A 293 69.35 51.74 94.21
CA VAL A 293 68.47 50.85 93.45
C VAL A 293 68.57 49.40 93.94
N LYS A 294 69.78 48.85 94.17
CA LYS A 294 69.93 47.50 94.76
C LYS A 294 69.24 47.39 96.12
N ARG A 295 69.32 48.42 96.96
CA ARG A 295 68.64 48.44 98.28
C ARG A 295 67.12 48.47 98.14
N ARG A 296 66.57 49.25 97.20
CA ARG A 296 65.11 49.27 96.91
C ARG A 296 64.63 47.92 96.39
N LEU A 297 65.42 47.30 95.51
CA LEU A 297 65.12 46.00 94.92
C LEU A 297 65.09 44.89 95.97
N ALA A 298 66.06 44.89 96.90
CA ALA A 298 66.07 43.98 98.04
C ALA A 298 64.86 44.19 98.96
N HIS A 299 64.48 45.45 99.24
CA HIS A 299 63.31 45.76 100.05
C HIS A 299 62.01 45.27 99.40
N LEU A 300 61.83 45.48 98.08
CA LEU A 300 60.65 45.02 97.35
C LEU A 300 60.59 43.50 97.21
N ASN A 301 61.73 42.83 96.98
CA ASN A 301 61.77 41.37 96.98
C ASN A 301 61.42 40.77 98.35
N ASN A 302 61.83 41.40 99.44
CA ASN A 302 61.40 40.98 100.78
C ASN A 302 59.90 41.18 100.99
N LYS A 303 59.33 42.30 100.51
CA LYS A 303 57.88 42.55 100.57
C LYS A 303 57.09 41.55 99.73
N ARG A 304 57.61 41.18 98.56
CA ARG A 304 57.08 40.12 97.71
C ARG A 304 57.09 38.77 98.43
N SER A 305 58.19 38.38 99.07
CA SER A 305 58.23 37.12 99.83
C SER A 305 57.28 37.14 101.03
N GLU A 306 57.12 38.28 101.70
CA GLU A 306 56.19 38.46 102.82
C GLU A 306 54.73 38.28 102.36
N GLU A 307 54.35 38.87 101.22
CA GLU A 307 53.01 38.71 100.61
C GLU A 307 52.77 37.27 100.16
N ILE A 308 53.80 36.59 99.61
CA ILE A 308 53.72 35.18 99.24
C ILE A 308 53.57 34.29 100.49
N ASP A 309 54.29 34.57 101.56
CA ASP A 309 54.20 33.84 102.84
C ASP A 309 52.86 34.09 103.55
N GLU A 310 52.28 35.30 103.45
CA GLU A 310 50.95 35.64 103.94
C GLU A 310 49.84 34.92 103.12
N TYR A 311 50.04 34.77 101.81
CA TYR A 311 49.17 33.96 100.94
C TYR A 311 49.27 32.45 101.24
N LEU A 312 50.48 31.96 101.53
CA LEU A 312 50.73 30.56 101.89
C LEU A 312 50.24 30.20 103.30
N SER A 313 50.23 31.16 104.23
CA SER A 313 49.77 30.97 105.61
C SER A 313 48.26 31.13 105.78
N SER A 314 47.62 32.01 105.00
CA SER A 314 46.15 32.09 104.90
C SER A 314 45.51 30.83 104.29
N THR A 315 46.29 30.01 103.56
CA THR A 315 45.84 28.74 102.97
C THR A 315 45.91 27.53 103.93
N LYS A 316 46.50 27.68 105.14
CA LYS A 316 46.75 26.55 106.06
C LYS A 316 45.71 26.34 107.17
N ASN A 317 44.73 27.23 107.34
CA ASN A 317 43.86 27.24 108.52
C ASN A 317 42.34 27.18 108.21
N ASP A 318 41.90 26.40 107.22
CA ASP A 318 40.51 25.94 107.21
C ASP A 318 40.36 24.58 106.51
N ASP A 319 39.97 23.57 107.29
CA ASP A 319 39.81 22.17 106.89
C ASP A 319 38.31 21.91 106.69
N GLY A 320 37.91 21.46 105.49
CA GLY A 320 36.51 21.13 105.23
C GLY A 320 36.06 21.23 103.79
N SER A 321 36.58 20.33 102.95
CA SER A 321 35.89 19.72 101.80
C SER A 321 34.46 20.21 101.52
N LYS A 322 34.36 21.18 100.60
CA LYS A 322 33.26 21.47 99.66
C LYS A 322 33.35 22.95 99.29
N LEU A 323 34.18 23.31 98.30
CA LEU A 323 34.03 24.53 97.46
C LEU A 323 35.17 24.73 96.42
N LEU A 324 36.19 23.88 96.36
CA LEU A 324 37.28 24.01 95.37
C LEU A 324 36.99 23.33 94.02
N SER A 325 35.74 23.42 93.55
CA SER A 325 35.40 23.28 92.12
C SER A 325 35.15 24.65 91.49
N SER A 326 35.79 25.70 92.02
CA SER A 326 35.91 26.98 91.33
C SER A 326 36.92 26.82 90.19
N GLN A 327 36.35 26.46 89.04
CA GLN A 327 36.72 26.98 87.73
C GLN A 327 38.21 27.19 87.47
N ASN A 328 38.86 26.15 86.94
CA ASN A 328 39.90 26.40 85.95
C ASN A 328 39.21 26.97 84.70
N PRO A 329 39.40 28.25 84.33
CA PRO A 329 38.74 28.86 83.18
C PRO A 329 39.04 28.12 81.87
N VAL A 330 40.17 27.40 81.79
CA VAL A 330 40.54 26.56 80.64
C VAL A 330 39.64 25.33 80.51
N ILE A 331 39.28 24.68 81.62
CA ILE A 331 38.39 23.51 81.61
C ILE A 331 36.95 23.94 81.31
N GLN A 332 36.51 25.08 81.85
CA GLN A 332 35.20 25.65 81.51
C GLN A 332 35.11 25.99 80.01
N GLN A 333 36.16 26.58 79.45
CA GLN A 333 36.23 26.88 78.03
C GLN A 333 36.21 25.61 77.16
N LEU A 334 36.96 24.57 77.54
CA LEU A 334 36.92 23.27 76.84
C LEU A 334 35.54 22.61 76.91
N GLN A 335 34.88 22.67 78.08
CA GLN A 335 33.55 22.10 78.25
C GLN A 335 32.51 22.85 77.41
N ILE A 336 32.59 24.17 77.30
CA ILE A 336 31.75 24.97 76.38
C ILE A 336 32.01 24.53 74.93
N GLN A 337 33.27 24.36 74.54
CA GLN A 337 33.63 23.90 73.20
C GLN A 337 33.09 22.50 72.88
N VAL A 338 33.17 21.56 73.83
CA VAL A 338 32.58 20.22 73.68
C VAL A 338 31.06 20.28 73.52
N ASN A 339 30.35 21.07 74.34
CA ASN A 339 28.90 21.25 74.22
C ASN A 339 28.51 21.92 72.88
N GLN A 340 29.31 22.87 72.39
CA GLN A 340 29.09 23.49 71.08
C GLN A 340 29.27 22.46 69.94
N LEU A 341 30.35 21.67 69.98
CA LEU A 341 30.59 20.60 69.01
C LEU A 341 29.52 19.51 69.08
N GLU A 342 29.05 19.14 70.27
CA GLU A 342 27.93 18.20 70.45
C GLU A 342 26.64 18.70 69.80
N ASN A 343 26.29 19.97 70.01
CA ASN A 343 25.13 20.59 69.35
C ASN A 343 25.30 20.66 67.83
N GLN A 344 26.51 20.95 67.34
CA GLN A 344 26.80 20.96 65.90
C GLN A 344 26.71 19.56 65.28
N VAL A 345 27.24 18.54 65.95
CA VAL A 345 27.11 17.14 65.54
C VAL A 345 25.63 16.76 65.52
N ALA A 346 24.89 16.99 66.60
CA ALA A 346 23.47 16.64 66.68
C ALA A 346 22.63 17.32 65.57
N SER A 347 22.82 18.63 65.35
CA SER A 347 22.11 19.35 64.27
C SER A 347 22.48 18.88 62.87
N THR A 348 23.77 18.56 62.64
CA THR A 348 24.24 18.01 61.35
C THR A 348 23.74 16.59 61.14
N THR A 349 23.64 15.77 62.19
CA THR A 349 23.04 14.42 62.14
C THR A 349 21.58 14.49 61.71
N VAL A 350 20.79 15.45 62.24
CA VAL A 350 19.39 15.64 61.83
C VAL A 350 19.32 15.98 60.34
N ARG A 351 20.16 16.90 59.85
CA ARG A 351 20.24 17.24 58.43
C ARG A 351 20.64 16.04 57.57
N ALA A 352 21.66 15.29 57.97
CA ALA A 352 22.11 14.09 57.26
C ALA A 352 20.98 13.05 57.14
N ASN A 353 20.23 12.84 58.23
CA ASN A 353 19.09 11.91 58.23
C ASN A 353 17.93 12.39 57.35
N ASP A 354 17.68 13.70 57.27
CA ASP A 354 16.70 14.26 56.35
C ASP A 354 17.10 14.02 54.89
N TYR A 355 18.34 14.35 54.51
CA TYR A 355 18.87 14.07 53.17
C TYR A 355 18.87 12.57 52.84
N ARG A 356 19.23 11.69 53.79
CA ARG A 356 19.13 10.22 53.60
C ARG A 356 17.69 9.77 53.33
N ARG A 357 16.72 10.37 54.02
CA ARG A 357 15.29 10.09 53.80
C ARG A 357 14.87 10.54 52.41
N GLN A 358 15.25 11.74 51.99
CA GLN A 358 14.97 12.27 50.65
C GLN A 358 15.61 11.39 49.56
N VAL A 359 16.86 10.94 49.73
CA VAL A 359 17.53 10.01 48.81
C VAL A 359 16.75 8.70 48.70
N LYS A 360 16.36 8.10 49.83
CA LYS A 360 15.61 6.84 49.84
C LYS A 360 14.25 6.96 49.16
N GLU A 361 13.55 8.08 49.37
CA GLU A 361 12.28 8.36 48.70
C GLU A 361 12.47 8.53 47.18
N LEU A 362 13.46 9.31 46.76
CA LEU A 362 13.80 9.52 45.35
C LEU A 362 14.24 8.20 44.66
N GLU A 363 15.06 7.38 45.31
CA GLU A 363 15.48 6.06 44.82
C GLU A 363 14.28 5.14 44.60
N SER A 364 13.33 5.09 45.56
CA SER A 364 12.12 4.28 45.41
C SER A 364 11.26 4.69 44.21
N LYS A 365 11.24 5.98 43.89
CA LYS A 365 10.51 6.55 42.75
C LYS A 365 11.25 6.38 41.41
N ILE A 366 12.55 6.12 41.42
CA ILE A 366 13.32 5.83 40.20
C ILE A 366 13.08 4.41 39.68
N HIS A 367 12.81 3.45 40.56
CA HIS A 367 12.57 2.07 40.13
C HIS A 367 11.37 1.91 39.19
N ILE A 368 10.38 2.80 39.27
CA ILE A 368 9.20 2.81 38.39
C ILE A 368 9.41 3.61 37.09
N LEU A 369 10.50 4.38 36.98
CA LEU A 369 10.75 5.25 35.84
C LEU A 369 10.91 4.50 34.51
N PRO A 370 11.62 3.35 34.43
CA PRO A 370 11.74 2.60 33.18
C PRO A 370 10.37 2.13 32.65
N GLU A 371 9.43 1.80 33.53
CA GLU A 371 8.08 1.39 33.15
C GLU A 371 7.28 2.57 32.56
N ILE A 372 7.39 3.76 33.18
CA ILE A 372 6.80 5.01 32.68
C ILE A 372 7.39 5.40 31.32
N GLU A 373 8.71 5.27 31.14
CA GLU A 373 9.37 5.53 29.85
C GLU A 373 8.96 4.52 28.77
N ALA A 374 8.85 3.23 29.12
CA ALA A 374 8.35 2.20 28.22
C ALA A 374 6.90 2.47 27.79
N GLU A 375 6.04 2.91 28.71
CA GLU A 375 4.65 3.26 28.40
C GLU A 375 4.58 4.52 27.53
N LEU A 376 5.34 5.57 27.84
CA LEU A 376 5.40 6.79 27.01
C LEU A 376 5.88 6.49 25.60
N THR A 377 6.93 5.69 25.45
CA THR A 377 7.46 5.32 24.13
C THR A 377 6.45 4.48 23.34
N SER A 378 5.72 3.57 24.00
CA SER A 378 4.61 2.83 23.39
C SER A 378 3.48 3.75 22.91
N LEU A 379 3.05 4.69 23.76
CA LEU A 379 2.02 5.69 23.43
C LEU A 379 2.45 6.59 22.27
N ASN A 380 3.69 7.08 22.30
CA ASN A 380 4.26 7.93 21.26
C ASN A 380 4.38 7.16 19.94
N ARG A 381 4.82 5.89 19.96
CA ARG A 381 4.82 5.02 18.77
C ARG A 381 3.41 4.83 18.22
N GLY A 382 2.42 4.57 19.07
CA GLY A 382 1.02 4.41 18.67
C GLY A 382 0.45 5.68 18.03
N TYR A 383 0.71 6.84 18.63
CA TYR A 383 0.37 8.16 18.10
C TYR A 383 1.02 8.40 16.73
N ASN A 384 2.35 8.22 16.62
CA ASN A 384 3.08 8.45 15.37
C ASN A 384 2.61 7.54 14.23
N ILE A 385 2.36 6.25 14.50
CA ILE A 385 1.80 5.33 13.50
C ILE A 385 0.42 5.81 13.04
N THR A 386 -0.45 6.20 13.98
CA THR A 386 -1.81 6.63 13.65
C THR A 386 -1.79 7.94 12.84
N LYS A 387 -0.94 8.88 13.23
CA LYS A 387 -0.69 10.15 12.52
C LYS A 387 -0.17 9.90 11.10
N GLU A 388 0.85 9.07 10.95
CA GLU A 388 1.42 8.74 9.64
C GLU A 388 0.37 8.10 8.72
N LYS A 389 -0.47 7.20 9.25
CA LYS A 389 -1.55 6.59 8.47
C LYS A 389 -2.63 7.60 8.08
N TYR A 390 -3.00 8.49 8.99
CA TYR A 390 -3.93 9.58 8.70
C TYR A 390 -3.38 10.49 7.60
N GLU A 391 -2.13 10.95 7.70
CA GLU A 391 -1.47 11.78 6.68
C GLU A 391 -1.33 11.05 5.34
N GLN A 392 -1.02 9.74 5.34
CA GLN A 392 -0.98 8.92 4.13
C GLN A 392 -2.36 8.85 3.45
N LEU A 393 -3.44 8.67 4.21
CA LEU A 393 -4.81 8.64 3.68
C LEU A 393 -5.23 10.01 3.14
N LEU A 394 -4.87 11.10 3.82
CA LEU A 394 -5.14 12.46 3.38
C LEU A 394 -4.43 12.76 2.05
N ASN A 395 -3.13 12.47 1.96
CA ASN A 395 -2.36 12.62 0.71
C ASN A 395 -2.95 11.76 -0.42
N ARG A 396 -3.38 10.53 -0.13
CA ARG A 396 -4.04 9.67 -1.12
C ARG A 396 -5.38 10.24 -1.59
N LYS A 397 -6.17 10.83 -0.68
CA LYS A 397 -7.42 11.51 -1.03
C LYS A 397 -7.17 12.71 -1.94
N GLU A 398 -6.18 13.54 -1.61
CA GLU A 398 -5.82 14.70 -2.45
C GLU A 398 -5.34 14.25 -3.83
N THR A 399 -4.46 13.24 -3.89
CA THR A 399 -4.00 12.63 -5.14
C THR A 399 -5.17 12.07 -5.96
N ALA A 400 -6.13 11.38 -5.31
CA ALA A 400 -7.31 10.84 -5.97
C ALA A 400 -8.24 11.94 -6.50
N LEU A 401 -8.41 13.04 -5.76
CA LEU A 401 -9.18 14.21 -6.20
C LEU A 401 -8.54 14.87 -7.43
N LEU A 402 -7.23 15.07 -7.41
CA LEU A 402 -6.47 15.59 -8.56
C LEU A 402 -6.59 14.66 -9.78
N ALA A 403 -6.49 13.35 -9.56
CA ALA A 403 -6.68 12.35 -10.61
C ALA A 403 -8.11 12.37 -11.17
N GLN A 404 -9.13 12.55 -10.33
CA GLN A 404 -10.52 12.68 -10.80
C GLN A 404 -10.72 13.96 -11.62
N GLN A 405 -10.27 15.13 -11.14
CA GLN A 405 -10.40 16.38 -11.88
C GLN A 405 -9.68 16.32 -13.23
N ALA A 406 -8.49 15.69 -13.25
CA ALA A 406 -7.76 15.41 -14.48
C ALA A 406 -8.53 14.46 -15.42
N ASN A 407 -9.16 13.41 -14.88
CA ASN A 407 -9.96 12.46 -15.66
C ASN A 407 -11.26 13.09 -16.18
N GLU A 408 -11.95 13.93 -15.41
CA GLU A 408 -13.15 14.65 -15.85
C GLU A 408 -12.83 15.62 -17.00
N THR A 409 -11.63 16.21 -16.97
CA THR A 409 -11.18 17.16 -18.01
C THR A 409 -10.60 16.45 -19.24
N THR A 410 -9.92 15.29 -19.06
CA THR A 410 -9.13 14.65 -20.13
C THR A 410 -9.70 13.32 -20.62
N ASN A 411 -10.65 12.68 -19.92
CA ASN A 411 -11.22 11.34 -20.18
C ASN A 411 -10.14 10.31 -20.58
N PRO A 412 -9.65 9.44 -19.66
CA PRO A 412 -8.50 8.57 -19.92
C PRO A 412 -8.70 7.57 -21.06
N ILE A 413 -9.95 7.32 -21.47
CA ILE A 413 -10.29 6.59 -22.68
C ILE A 413 -11.30 7.43 -23.47
N GLN A 414 -10.86 8.04 -24.57
CA GLN A 414 -11.76 8.75 -25.48
C GLN A 414 -12.22 7.80 -26.58
N PHE A 415 -13.53 7.60 -26.65
CA PHE A 415 -14.16 6.90 -27.77
C PHE A 415 -14.44 7.91 -28.87
N LYS A 416 -13.65 7.84 -29.94
CA LYS A 416 -13.89 8.65 -31.13
C LYS A 416 -14.60 7.79 -32.17
N VAL A 417 -15.81 8.18 -32.54
CA VAL A 417 -16.53 7.54 -33.63
C VAL A 417 -15.80 7.90 -34.93
N ILE A 418 -15.23 6.90 -35.60
CA ILE A 418 -14.58 7.07 -36.90
C ILE A 418 -15.66 7.07 -37.98
N ASP A 419 -16.53 6.05 -37.95
CA ASP A 419 -17.63 5.89 -38.88
C ASP A 419 -18.92 5.59 -38.13
N PRO A 420 -19.93 6.47 -38.23
CA PRO A 420 -21.23 6.23 -37.65
C PRO A 420 -22.00 5.16 -38.44
N PRO A 421 -22.95 4.47 -37.81
CA PRO A 421 -23.75 3.45 -38.47
C PRO A 421 -24.61 4.05 -39.58
N ARG A 422 -24.69 3.34 -40.71
CA ARG A 422 -25.50 3.71 -41.87
C ARG A 422 -26.40 2.55 -42.26
N ALA A 423 -27.53 2.87 -42.89
CA ALA A 423 -28.41 1.88 -43.48
C ALA A 423 -27.72 1.34 -44.74
N PRO A 424 -27.40 0.03 -44.79
CA PRO A 424 -26.72 -0.55 -45.95
C PRO A 424 -27.63 -0.56 -47.17
N THR A 425 -27.07 -0.24 -48.33
CA THR A 425 -27.81 -0.23 -49.61
C THR A 425 -27.84 -1.59 -50.29
N ALA A 426 -26.95 -2.51 -49.92
CA ALA A 426 -26.84 -3.85 -50.47
C ALA A 426 -26.91 -4.92 -49.36
N PRO A 427 -27.58 -6.06 -49.58
CA PRO A 427 -27.61 -7.14 -48.63
C PRO A 427 -26.25 -7.86 -48.56
N VAL A 428 -25.84 -8.24 -47.36
CA VAL A 428 -24.57 -8.95 -47.10
C VAL A 428 -24.75 -10.47 -47.20
N GLY A 429 -25.98 -10.96 -46.99
CA GLY A 429 -26.28 -12.37 -47.10
C GLY A 429 -27.73 -12.69 -47.47
N PRO A 430 -28.02 -13.96 -47.80
CA PRO A 430 -27.07 -15.06 -48.03
C PRO A 430 -26.29 -14.90 -49.34
N LYS A 431 -25.08 -15.48 -49.45
CA LYS A 431 -24.26 -15.46 -50.69
C LYS A 431 -24.91 -16.31 -51.78
N ARG A 432 -26.00 -15.82 -52.38
CA ARG A 432 -26.86 -16.54 -53.35
C ARG A 432 -26.05 -17.19 -54.47
N MET A 433 -25.04 -16.51 -55.00
CA MET A 433 -24.13 -17.05 -56.02
C MET A 433 -23.46 -18.37 -55.61
N LEU A 434 -22.90 -18.41 -54.41
CA LEU A 434 -22.21 -19.59 -53.90
C LEU A 434 -23.19 -20.77 -53.76
N PHE A 435 -24.40 -20.51 -53.26
CA PHE A 435 -25.43 -21.54 -53.12
C PHE A 435 -26.00 -22.01 -54.47
N LEU A 436 -26.18 -21.12 -55.45
CA LEU A 436 -26.64 -21.48 -56.79
C LEU A 436 -25.63 -22.36 -57.53
N VAL A 437 -24.33 -22.01 -57.48
CA VAL A 437 -23.26 -22.84 -58.07
C VAL A 437 -23.13 -24.15 -57.30
N GLY A 438 -23.10 -24.09 -55.97
CA GLY A 438 -22.96 -25.26 -55.10
C GLY A 438 -24.07 -26.29 -55.31
N SER A 439 -25.33 -25.85 -55.36
CA SER A 439 -26.49 -26.72 -55.62
C SER A 439 -26.43 -27.36 -57.01
N THR A 440 -25.92 -26.64 -58.01
CA THR A 440 -25.77 -27.16 -59.38
C THR A 440 -24.69 -28.25 -59.47
N VAL A 441 -23.54 -28.02 -58.84
CA VAL A 441 -22.46 -29.02 -58.76
C VAL A 441 -22.94 -30.25 -57.99
N PHE A 442 -23.67 -30.04 -56.89
CA PHE A 442 -24.25 -31.12 -56.11
C PHE A 442 -25.25 -31.96 -56.93
N ALA A 443 -26.21 -31.31 -57.61
CA ALA A 443 -27.20 -31.98 -58.44
C ALA A 443 -26.56 -32.79 -59.58
N PHE A 444 -25.51 -32.24 -60.21
CA PHE A 444 -24.74 -32.93 -61.24
C PHE A 444 -23.99 -34.15 -60.66
N GLY A 445 -23.37 -34.00 -59.49
CA GLY A 445 -22.71 -35.09 -58.77
C GLY A 445 -23.66 -36.24 -58.44
N VAL A 446 -24.85 -35.93 -57.93
CA VAL A 446 -25.93 -36.91 -57.70
C VAL A 446 -26.34 -37.60 -59.00
N GLY A 447 -26.46 -36.84 -60.08
CA GLY A 447 -26.77 -37.39 -61.41
C GLY A 447 -25.71 -38.36 -61.94
N VAL A 448 -24.43 -38.03 -61.77
CA VAL A 448 -23.31 -38.90 -62.15
C VAL A 448 -23.30 -40.18 -61.29
N GLY A 449 -23.52 -40.04 -59.98
CA GLY A 449 -23.61 -41.16 -59.05
C GLY A 449 -24.76 -42.11 -59.40
N LEU A 450 -25.96 -41.59 -59.67
CA LEU A 450 -27.11 -42.38 -60.13
C LEU A 450 -26.83 -43.06 -61.48
N SER A 451 -26.19 -42.36 -62.42
CA SER A 451 -25.82 -42.94 -63.71
C SER A 451 -24.84 -44.11 -63.56
N LEU A 452 -23.86 -43.97 -62.68
CA LEU A 452 -22.88 -45.01 -62.35
C LEU A 452 -23.56 -46.21 -61.68
N LEU A 453 -24.41 -45.97 -60.67
CA LEU A 453 -25.18 -47.01 -59.98
C LEU A 453 -26.03 -47.82 -60.97
N PHE A 454 -26.83 -47.15 -61.81
CA PHE A 454 -27.64 -47.83 -62.81
C PHE A 454 -26.83 -48.49 -63.93
N SER A 455 -25.61 -48.01 -64.19
CA SER A 455 -24.67 -48.68 -65.10
C SER A 455 -24.12 -49.98 -64.50
N GLN A 456 -24.01 -50.09 -63.17
CA GLN A 456 -23.60 -51.33 -62.51
C GLN A 456 -24.74 -52.34 -62.39
N VAL A 457 -25.97 -51.88 -62.13
CA VAL A 457 -27.16 -52.76 -62.03
C VAL A 457 -27.53 -53.37 -63.38
N ASN A 458 -27.36 -52.63 -64.48
CA ASN A 458 -27.64 -53.09 -65.84
C ASN A 458 -26.42 -52.85 -66.74
N PRO A 459 -25.36 -53.69 -66.63
CA PRO A 459 -24.14 -53.50 -67.39
C PRO A 459 -24.40 -53.72 -68.88
N VAL A 460 -23.95 -52.78 -69.70
CA VAL A 460 -23.95 -52.88 -71.16
C VAL A 460 -22.52 -53.03 -71.61
N VAL A 461 -22.23 -54.03 -72.44
CA VAL A 461 -20.87 -54.27 -72.91
C VAL A 461 -20.51 -53.24 -73.99
N THR A 462 -19.43 -52.50 -73.78
CA THR A 462 -19.03 -51.36 -74.65
C THR A 462 -17.71 -51.55 -75.37
N SER A 463 -16.91 -52.54 -74.96
CA SER A 463 -15.60 -52.83 -75.52
C SER A 463 -15.48 -54.30 -75.88
N SER A 464 -14.78 -54.60 -76.98
CA SER A 464 -14.41 -55.98 -77.35
C SER A 464 -13.57 -56.65 -76.27
N SER A 465 -12.69 -55.88 -75.62
CA SER A 465 -11.92 -56.30 -74.44
C SER A 465 -12.83 -56.72 -73.27
N GLN A 466 -13.94 -56.02 -73.06
CA GLN A 466 -14.90 -56.32 -72.00
C GLN A 466 -15.70 -57.60 -72.31
N VAL A 467 -16.08 -57.84 -73.58
CA VAL A 467 -16.69 -59.12 -74.00
C VAL A 467 -15.72 -60.28 -73.75
N ALA A 468 -14.45 -60.13 -74.18
CA ALA A 468 -13.43 -61.16 -74.00
C ALA A 468 -13.17 -61.49 -72.52
N LYS A 469 -13.10 -60.46 -71.66
CA LYS A 469 -12.91 -60.61 -70.22
C LYS A 469 -14.11 -61.28 -69.52
N ILE A 470 -15.34 -60.93 -69.89
CA ILE A 470 -16.56 -61.47 -69.25
C ILE A 470 -16.87 -62.89 -69.73
N THR A 471 -16.67 -63.17 -71.03
CA THR A 471 -17.04 -64.47 -71.63
C THR A 471 -15.89 -65.49 -71.65
N GLY A 472 -14.64 -65.04 -71.48
CA GLY A 472 -13.44 -65.88 -71.61
C GLY A 472 -13.09 -66.23 -73.06
N ILE A 473 -13.82 -65.70 -74.05
CA ILE A 473 -13.66 -66.04 -75.47
C ILE A 473 -12.87 -64.92 -76.18
N PRO A 474 -11.79 -65.24 -76.95
CA PRO A 474 -11.06 -64.24 -77.70
C PRO A 474 -11.93 -63.62 -78.81
N VAL A 475 -11.98 -62.29 -78.87
CA VAL A 475 -12.74 -61.56 -79.90
C VAL A 475 -11.87 -61.41 -81.15
N PHE A 476 -12.20 -62.14 -82.22
CA PHE A 476 -11.42 -62.17 -83.47
C PHE A 476 -11.61 -60.93 -84.38
N GLY A 477 -12.66 -60.12 -84.15
CA GLY A 477 -12.90 -58.93 -84.94
C GLY A 477 -14.13 -58.15 -84.47
N VAL A 478 -14.18 -56.86 -84.80
CA VAL A 478 -15.32 -55.98 -84.52
C VAL A 478 -15.88 -55.52 -85.86
N VAL A 479 -17.18 -55.75 -86.10
CA VAL A 479 -17.87 -55.23 -87.29
C VAL A 479 -18.54 -53.92 -86.91
N SER A 480 -18.09 -52.83 -87.52
CA SER A 480 -18.74 -51.52 -87.37
C SER A 480 -20.14 -51.56 -87.96
N ALA A 481 -21.14 -51.12 -87.20
CA ALA A 481 -22.50 -50.98 -87.70
C ALA A 481 -22.52 -50.01 -88.90
N THR A 482 -23.14 -50.44 -90.01
CA THR A 482 -23.27 -49.63 -91.23
C THR A 482 -24.22 -48.45 -91.01
N GLU A 483 -24.01 -47.35 -91.74
CA GLU A 483 -24.75 -46.08 -91.59
C GLU A 483 -26.28 -46.22 -91.77
N ASN A 484 -26.71 -47.25 -92.51
CA ASN A 484 -28.11 -47.52 -92.85
C ASN A 484 -28.97 -48.13 -91.72
N LEU A 485 -28.38 -48.53 -90.59
CA LEU A 485 -29.10 -49.13 -89.45
C LEU A 485 -29.85 -48.12 -88.55
N GLY A 486 -29.75 -46.81 -88.82
CA GLY A 486 -30.46 -45.77 -88.06
C GLY A 486 -30.00 -45.57 -86.60
N LEU A 487 -29.20 -46.49 -86.04
CA LEU A 487 -28.64 -46.46 -84.69
C LEU A 487 -27.79 -45.20 -84.44
N GLN A 488 -27.02 -44.76 -85.44
CA GLN A 488 -26.26 -43.51 -85.34
C GLN A 488 -27.15 -42.27 -85.20
N ARG A 489 -28.28 -42.21 -85.93
CA ARG A 489 -29.25 -41.10 -85.83
C ARG A 489 -29.89 -41.07 -84.45
N TRP A 490 -30.17 -42.24 -83.85
CA TRP A 490 -30.72 -42.35 -82.50
C TRP A 490 -29.74 -41.89 -81.41
N HIS A 491 -28.48 -42.31 -81.48
CA HIS A 491 -27.44 -41.84 -80.57
C HIS A 491 -27.17 -40.33 -80.72
N LYS A 492 -27.10 -39.82 -81.96
CA LYS A 492 -26.96 -38.39 -82.27
C LYS A 492 -28.14 -37.57 -81.72
N ARG A 493 -29.39 -38.03 -81.87
CA ARG A 493 -30.56 -37.35 -81.26
C ARG A 493 -30.46 -37.30 -79.74
N LYS A 494 -30.06 -38.39 -79.09
CA LYS A 494 -29.90 -38.42 -77.63
C LYS A 494 -28.75 -37.58 -77.10
N THR A 495 -27.64 -37.46 -77.83
CA THR A 495 -26.55 -36.55 -77.45
C THR A 495 -26.98 -35.09 -77.67
N LEU A 496 -27.69 -34.81 -78.76
CA LEU A 496 -28.25 -33.49 -79.04
C LEU A 496 -29.26 -33.06 -77.95
N ILE A 497 -30.17 -33.95 -77.52
CA ILE A 497 -31.07 -33.70 -76.38
C ILE A 497 -30.31 -33.41 -75.08
N PHE A 498 -29.23 -34.16 -74.80
CA PHE A 498 -28.39 -33.92 -73.62
C PHE A 498 -27.71 -32.56 -73.69
N ILE A 499 -27.17 -32.17 -74.85
CA ILE A 499 -26.51 -30.87 -75.05
C ILE A 499 -27.54 -29.74 -74.89
N ILE A 500 -28.67 -29.81 -75.59
CA ILE A 500 -29.75 -28.81 -75.48
C ILE A 500 -30.22 -28.68 -74.02
N SER A 501 -30.47 -29.80 -73.34
CA SER A 501 -30.91 -29.80 -71.95
C SER A 501 -29.93 -29.10 -71.01
N ASN A 502 -28.63 -29.38 -71.16
CA ASN A 502 -27.61 -28.70 -70.33
C ASN A 502 -27.49 -27.22 -70.70
N CYS A 503 -27.54 -26.87 -71.99
CA CYS A 503 -27.57 -25.47 -72.42
C CYS A 503 -28.76 -24.71 -71.83
N VAL A 504 -29.97 -25.30 -71.84
CA VAL A 504 -31.16 -24.70 -71.22
C VAL A 504 -30.99 -24.52 -69.72
N LEU A 505 -30.43 -25.50 -69.01
CA LEU A 505 -30.12 -25.37 -67.59
C LEU A 505 -29.07 -24.28 -67.31
N PHE A 506 -28.03 -24.16 -68.13
CA PHE A 506 -27.05 -23.08 -68.01
C PHE A 506 -27.67 -21.71 -68.24
N ILE A 507 -28.60 -21.59 -69.22
CA ILE A 507 -29.35 -20.36 -69.45
C ILE A 507 -30.24 -20.03 -68.25
N MET A 508 -30.95 -21.01 -67.68
CA MET A 508 -31.73 -20.78 -66.45
C MET A 508 -30.84 -20.40 -65.27
N LEU A 509 -29.69 -21.05 -65.08
CA LEU A 509 -28.74 -20.71 -64.04
C LEU A 509 -28.26 -19.26 -64.21
N ALA A 510 -27.91 -18.86 -65.43
CA ALA A 510 -27.52 -17.49 -65.75
C ALA A 510 -28.65 -16.49 -65.43
N PHE A 511 -29.91 -16.85 -65.73
CA PHE A 511 -31.07 -16.05 -65.36
C PHE A 511 -31.23 -15.90 -63.84
N PHE A 512 -31.13 -16.98 -63.07
CA PHE A 512 -31.19 -16.94 -61.60
C PHE A 512 -30.00 -16.18 -60.98
N MET A 513 -28.81 -16.29 -61.58
CA MET A 513 -27.65 -15.49 -61.20
C MET A 513 -27.89 -14.00 -61.41
N LEU A 514 -28.45 -13.63 -62.57
CA LEU A 514 -28.78 -12.24 -62.86
C LEU A 514 -29.85 -11.70 -61.90
N TYR A 515 -30.87 -12.52 -61.59
CA TYR A 515 -31.90 -12.19 -60.60
C TYR A 515 -31.31 -12.00 -59.19
N ALA A 516 -30.32 -12.80 -58.82
CA ALA A 516 -29.65 -12.69 -57.53
C ALA A 516 -28.76 -11.44 -57.40
N ILE A 517 -28.15 -10.95 -58.49
CA ILE A 517 -27.30 -9.73 -58.47
C ILE A 517 -28.16 -8.48 -58.50
N ALA A 518 -29.17 -8.46 -59.37
CA ALA A 518 -29.90 -7.26 -59.71
C ALA A 518 -31.40 -7.55 -59.88
N PRO A 519 -32.13 -7.81 -58.78
CA PRO A 519 -33.58 -8.04 -58.85
C PRO A 519 -34.30 -6.85 -59.50
N ASN A 520 -33.79 -5.63 -59.30
CA ASN A 520 -34.35 -4.39 -59.84
C ASN A 520 -34.21 -4.27 -61.37
N VAL A 521 -33.15 -4.82 -61.98
CA VAL A 521 -32.92 -4.73 -63.44
C VAL A 521 -33.87 -5.65 -64.20
N ILE A 522 -34.24 -6.79 -63.62
CA ILE A 522 -35.18 -7.74 -64.23
C ILE A 522 -36.63 -7.31 -64.04
N LEU A 523 -36.96 -6.64 -62.92
CA LEU A 523 -38.31 -6.12 -62.65
C LEU A 523 -38.59 -4.75 -63.29
N ALA A 524 -37.56 -3.99 -63.68
CA ALA A 524 -37.69 -2.70 -64.34
C ALA A 524 -38.60 -2.69 -65.60
N PRO A 525 -38.51 -3.65 -66.54
CA PRO A 525 -39.39 -3.66 -67.71
C PRO A 525 -40.85 -4.04 -67.40
N ILE A 526 -41.13 -4.66 -66.24
CA ILE A 526 -42.48 -5.11 -65.87
C ILE A 526 -43.25 -4.01 -65.11
N ARG A 527 -42.55 -3.17 -64.32
CA ARG A 527 -43.15 -2.02 -63.62
C ARG A 527 -43.41 -0.80 -64.51
N GLY A 528 -42.95 -0.79 -65.75
CA GLY A 528 -43.24 0.28 -66.72
C GLY A 528 -44.55 0.10 -67.51
N ILE A 529 -45.25 -1.04 -67.34
CA ILE A 529 -46.45 -1.42 -68.12
C ILE A 529 -47.69 -1.63 -67.22
N LEU A 530 -47.52 -1.63 -65.89
CA LEU A 530 -48.59 -1.61 -64.88
C LEU A 530 -48.47 -0.31 -64.08
#